data_AF-B4JTY1-F1
#
_entry.id   AF-B4JTY1-F1
#
_cell.length_a   1.000
_cell.length_b   1.000
_cell.length_c   1.000
_cell.angle_alpha   90.00
_cell.angle_beta   90.00
_cell.angle_gamma   90.00
#
_symmetry.space_group_name_H-M   'P 1'
#
loop_
_entity.id
_entity.type
_entity.pdbx_description
1 polymer ?
#
loop_
_entity_poly.entity_id
_entity_poly.type
_entity_poly.pdbx_seq_one_letter_code
_entity_poly.pdbx_strand_id
1 'polypeptide(L)'
;MELLMDETSFPNFPELFDLFDREKNLLIYTKSCDVEILRKRQNILFFELIKFQKREQGEKIPSRMCIVCKKVKPFAQFAIRTRQSHVDTCKHCYYLKLVATENNVYQSILRCIQRDERKRKCATSFAFVIQQDDVRHIIDKIWHGHSALSKSENLNELRLPRWNKSDDWSPWNCVCLTERETRDHYKIEQMDKVYDPKFILHVGNCHMLSRNLFHTLAAVATEFQETGQWWKVGMNKQRSSDLNAI
;
A
#
# COMPACT_ATOMS: atom_id res chain seq x y z
N MET A 1 -36.04 17.00 12.99
CA MET A 1 -35.66 18.25 13.66
C MET A 1 -35.03 17.81 14.97
N GLU A 2 -33.73 17.53 14.96
CA GLU A 2 -33.02 17.20 16.20
C GLU A 2 -33.00 18.48 17.04
N LEU A 3 -33.74 18.45 18.14
CA LEU A 3 -33.69 19.50 19.14
C LEU A 3 -32.26 19.50 19.71
N LEU A 4 -31.66 20.69 19.82
CA LEU A 4 -30.35 20.87 20.45
C LEU A 4 -30.44 20.34 21.89
N MET A 5 -29.88 19.16 22.13
CA MET A 5 -29.91 18.50 23.45
C MET A 5 -28.73 18.90 24.34
N ASP A 6 -27.80 19.73 23.84
CA ASP A 6 -26.58 20.11 24.54
C ASP A 6 -26.28 21.61 24.30
N GLU A 7 -26.25 22.37 25.40
CA GLU A 7 -25.99 23.82 25.46
C GLU A 7 -24.64 24.21 24.85
N THR A 8 -23.67 23.28 24.85
CA THR A 8 -22.32 23.52 24.30
C THR A 8 -22.27 23.50 22.77
N SER A 9 -23.37 23.14 22.10
CA SER A 9 -23.43 22.99 20.64
C SER A 9 -23.44 24.33 19.90
N PHE A 10 -23.97 25.39 20.52
CA PHE A 10 -24.13 26.70 19.90
C PHE A 10 -23.10 27.69 20.46
N PRO A 11 -22.18 28.22 19.64
CA PRO A 11 -21.07 29.06 20.12
C PRO A 11 -21.49 30.31 20.90
N ASN A 12 -22.64 30.91 20.55
CA ASN A 12 -23.14 32.14 21.18
C ASN A 12 -24.16 31.86 22.29
N PHE A 13 -24.30 30.60 22.74
CA PHE A 13 -25.22 30.23 23.82
C PHE A 13 -24.91 30.96 25.14
N PRO A 14 -23.64 31.06 25.59
CA PRO A 14 -23.31 31.78 26.81
C PRO A 14 -23.71 33.25 26.76
N GLU A 15 -23.48 33.91 25.63
CA GLU A 15 -23.87 35.31 25.43
C GLU A 15 -25.39 35.49 25.49
N LEU A 16 -26.15 34.59 24.85
CA LEU A 16 -27.61 34.62 24.89
C LEU A 16 -28.13 34.43 26.33
N PHE A 17 -27.54 33.51 27.09
CA PHE A 17 -27.89 33.27 28.49
C PHE A 17 -27.60 34.50 29.36
N ASP A 18 -26.42 35.11 29.22
CA ASP A 18 -26.03 36.31 29.95
C ASP A 18 -26.97 37.49 29.67
N LEU A 19 -27.46 37.62 28.44
CA LEU A 19 -28.41 38.67 28.07
C LEU A 19 -29.79 38.46 28.71
N PHE A 20 -30.23 37.22 28.91
CA PHE A 20 -31.47 36.93 29.64
C PHE A 20 -31.33 37.20 31.14
N ASP A 21 -30.23 36.79 31.75
CA ASP A 21 -29.99 37.07 33.18
C ASP A 21 -29.86 38.58 33.43
N ARG A 22 -29.19 39.30 32.51
CA ARG A 22 -29.13 40.76 32.56
C ARG A 22 -30.51 41.42 32.44
N GLU A 23 -31.40 40.92 31.60
CA GLU A 23 -32.77 41.45 31.51
C GLU A 23 -33.52 41.25 32.82
N LYS A 24 -33.47 40.04 33.38
CA LYS A 24 -34.09 39.70 34.66
C LYS A 24 -33.63 40.67 35.76
N ASN A 25 -32.33 40.95 35.84
CA ASN A 25 -31.77 41.86 36.84
C ASN A 25 -32.19 43.32 36.61
N LEU A 26 -32.32 43.77 35.36
CA LEU A 26 -32.72 45.15 35.04
C LEU A 26 -34.21 45.39 35.29
N LEU A 27 -35.08 44.43 34.98
CA LEU A 27 -36.52 44.54 35.17
C LEU A 27 -36.95 44.66 36.64
N ILE A 28 -36.04 44.39 37.59
CA ILE A 28 -36.27 44.68 39.02
C ILE A 28 -36.33 46.19 39.28
N TYR A 29 -35.63 47.00 38.47
CA TYR A 29 -35.42 48.43 38.72
C TYR A 29 -35.92 49.37 37.61
N THR A 30 -36.21 48.84 36.40
CA THR A 30 -36.58 49.66 35.23
C THR A 30 -37.91 49.23 34.62
N LYS A 31 -38.46 50.05 33.72
CA LYS A 31 -39.66 49.70 32.97
C LYS A 31 -39.30 48.78 31.80
N SER A 32 -40.29 48.06 31.29
CA SER A 32 -40.10 47.12 30.16
C SER A 32 -39.65 47.80 28.87
N CYS A 33 -39.94 49.09 28.68
CA CYS A 33 -39.48 49.88 27.53
C CYS A 33 -37.96 50.10 27.53
N ASP A 34 -37.35 50.13 28.72
CA ASP A 34 -35.93 50.48 28.87
C ASP A 34 -35.00 49.32 28.46
N VAL A 35 -35.54 48.10 28.35
CA VAL A 35 -34.80 46.89 27.94
C VAL A 35 -35.07 46.50 26.48
N GLU A 36 -35.75 47.33 25.68
CA GLU A 36 -36.06 47.03 24.27
C GLU A 36 -34.81 46.75 23.43
N ILE A 37 -33.72 47.48 23.67
CA ILE A 37 -32.46 47.29 22.96
C ILE A 37 -31.85 45.92 23.30
N LEU A 38 -31.98 45.49 24.56
CA LEU A 38 -31.52 44.19 25.03
C LEU A 38 -32.32 43.06 24.36
N ARG A 39 -33.65 43.20 24.30
CA ARG A 39 -34.55 42.25 23.63
C ARG A 39 -34.26 42.13 22.14
N LYS A 40 -33.92 43.23 21.45
CA LYS A 40 -33.51 43.17 20.04
C LYS A 40 -32.26 42.29 19.86
N ARG A 41 -31.26 42.39 20.75
CA ARG A 41 -30.04 41.56 20.70
C ARG A 41 -30.33 40.10 21.03
N GLN A 42 -31.12 39.84 22.07
CA GLN A 42 -31.57 38.47 22.41
C GLN A 42 -32.31 37.82 21.24
N ASN A 43 -33.23 38.54 20.58
CA ASN A 43 -33.98 38.02 19.45
C ASN A 43 -33.06 37.63 18.28
N ILE A 44 -32.03 38.42 17.97
CA ILE A 44 -31.06 38.09 16.92
C ILE A 44 -30.37 36.76 17.24
N LEU A 45 -29.80 36.64 18.44
CA LEU A 45 -29.11 35.43 18.88
C LEU A 45 -30.05 34.21 18.98
N PHE A 46 -31.31 34.43 19.37
CA PHE A 46 -32.33 33.38 19.41
C PHE A 46 -32.71 32.89 18.01
N PHE A 47 -32.82 33.80 17.03
CA PHE A 47 -33.03 33.42 15.63
C PHE A 47 -31.81 32.69 15.05
N GLU A 48 -30.59 33.07 15.42
CA GLU A 48 -29.37 32.34 15.05
C GLU A 48 -29.35 30.92 15.62
N LEU A 49 -29.75 30.76 16.89
CA LEU A 49 -29.91 29.46 17.53
C LEU A 49 -30.94 28.58 16.81
N ILE A 50 -32.12 29.13 16.48
CA ILE A 50 -33.17 28.39 15.75
C ILE A 50 -32.67 27.93 14.37
N LYS A 51 -31.86 28.75 13.70
CA LYS A 51 -31.29 28.45 12.38
C LYS A 51 -30.03 27.58 12.44
N PHE A 52 -29.48 27.34 13.63
CA PHE A 52 -28.24 26.60 13.78
C PHE A 52 -28.44 25.12 13.44
N GLN A 53 -27.64 24.63 12.51
CA GLN A 53 -27.56 23.20 12.16
C GLN A 53 -26.15 22.72 12.48
N LYS A 54 -26.04 21.78 13.43
CA LYS A 54 -24.77 21.11 13.74
C LYS A 54 -24.34 20.32 12.51
N ARG A 55 -23.37 20.86 11.77
CA ARG A 55 -22.79 20.17 10.62
C ARG A 55 -21.86 19.10 11.18
N GLU A 56 -22.24 17.83 11.06
CA GLU A 56 -21.30 16.74 11.32
C GLU A 56 -20.09 16.96 10.41
N GLN A 57 -18.91 17.18 11.00
CA GLN A 57 -17.67 17.16 10.24
C GLN A 57 -17.46 15.71 9.83
N GLY A 58 -17.93 15.34 8.64
CA GLY A 58 -17.63 14.04 8.06
C GLY A 58 -16.12 13.81 8.11
N GLU A 59 -15.71 12.64 8.62
CA GLU A 59 -14.30 12.26 8.74
C GLU A 59 -13.56 12.59 7.45
N LYS A 60 -12.52 13.44 7.55
CA LYS A 60 -11.71 13.81 6.39
C LYS A 60 -10.99 12.56 5.91
N ILE A 61 -11.52 11.91 4.87
CA ILE A 61 -10.88 10.76 4.24
C ILE A 61 -9.49 11.22 3.77
N PRO A 62 -8.40 10.59 4.24
CA PRO A 62 -7.07 11.02 3.89
C PRO A 62 -6.88 10.84 2.37
N SER A 63 -6.49 11.93 1.70
CA SER A 63 -6.46 12.03 0.24
C SER A 63 -5.17 12.68 -0.25
N ARG A 64 -4.80 12.38 -1.51
CA ARG A 64 -3.56 12.86 -2.12
C ARG A 64 -3.74 13.09 -3.62
N MET A 65 -2.92 13.98 -4.19
CA MET A 65 -2.89 14.21 -5.64
C MET A 65 -1.97 13.21 -6.36
N CYS A 66 -2.48 12.58 -7.40
CA CYS A 66 -1.69 11.70 -8.26
C CYS A 66 -0.71 12.52 -9.12
N ILE A 67 0.57 12.15 -9.15
CA ILE A 67 1.59 12.89 -9.92
C ILE A 67 1.40 12.78 -11.44
N VAL A 68 0.75 11.70 -11.91
CA VAL A 68 0.58 11.42 -13.35
C VAL A 68 -0.68 12.11 -13.90
N CYS A 69 -1.86 11.79 -13.38
CA CYS A 69 -3.11 12.37 -13.87
C CYS A 69 -3.53 13.67 -13.17
N LYS A 70 -2.78 14.13 -12.17
CA LYS A 70 -3.04 15.36 -11.40
C LYS A 70 -4.42 15.42 -10.71
N LYS A 71 -5.08 14.27 -10.52
CA LYS A 71 -6.36 14.17 -9.80
C LYS A 71 -6.14 13.87 -8.32
N VAL A 72 -6.85 14.57 -7.43
CA VAL A 72 -6.92 14.26 -5.99
C VAL A 72 -7.79 13.03 -5.79
N LYS A 73 -7.28 12.04 -5.06
CA LYS A 73 -7.96 10.77 -4.81
C LYS A 73 -7.72 10.29 -3.37
N PRO A 74 -8.63 9.49 -2.79
CA PRO A 74 -8.39 8.83 -1.51
C PRO A 74 -7.15 7.92 -1.57
N PHE A 75 -6.42 7.77 -0.46
CA PHE A 75 -5.23 6.88 -0.41
C PHE A 75 -5.52 5.44 -0.87
N ALA A 76 -6.73 4.93 -0.63
CA ALA A 76 -7.16 3.60 -1.11
C ALA A 76 -7.12 3.44 -2.65
N GLN A 77 -7.07 4.54 -3.41
CA GLN A 77 -6.96 4.52 -4.88
C GLN A 77 -5.51 4.65 -5.38
N PHE A 78 -4.53 4.66 -4.49
CA PHE A 78 -3.11 4.70 -4.82
C PHE A 78 -2.49 3.29 -4.78
N ALA A 79 -1.50 3.04 -5.65
CA ALA A 79 -0.86 1.72 -5.76
C ALA A 79 0.28 1.57 -4.74
N ILE A 80 -0.03 1.05 -3.54
CA ILE A 80 0.97 0.70 -2.52
C ILE A 80 1.79 -0.48 -3.02
N ARG A 81 3.11 -0.27 -3.19
CA ARG A 81 4.07 -1.34 -3.47
C ARG A 81 4.61 -1.87 -2.15
N THR A 82 5.02 -3.13 -2.13
CA THR A 82 5.66 -3.81 -0.98
C THR A 82 6.87 -3.06 -0.40
N ARG A 83 7.44 -2.10 -1.14
CA ARG A 83 8.71 -1.42 -0.85
C ARG A 83 8.63 0.12 -0.83
N GLN A 84 7.43 0.70 -0.87
CA GLN A 84 7.27 2.16 -0.89
C GLN A 84 6.53 2.64 0.37
N SER A 85 7.19 3.51 1.14
CA SER A 85 6.57 4.23 2.26
C SER A 85 5.66 5.38 1.79
N HIS A 86 5.85 5.87 0.57
CA HIS A 86 5.06 6.96 -0.02
C HIS A 86 4.50 6.56 -1.38
N VAL A 87 3.20 6.80 -1.58
CA VAL A 87 2.51 6.46 -2.82
C VAL A 87 2.02 7.69 -3.56
N ASP A 88 2.60 7.93 -4.73
CA ASP A 88 2.41 9.18 -5.50
C ASP A 88 1.58 8.97 -6.77
N THR A 89 1.39 7.72 -7.17
CA THR A 89 0.68 7.36 -8.42
C THR A 89 -0.61 6.59 -8.12
N CYS A 90 -1.71 7.02 -8.72
CA CYS A 90 -2.98 6.30 -8.58
C CYS A 90 -2.97 4.96 -9.34
N LYS A 91 -3.76 3.99 -8.87
CA LYS A 91 -3.90 2.65 -9.48
C LYS A 91 -4.13 2.72 -10.99
N HIS A 92 -5.04 3.59 -11.43
CA HIS A 92 -5.36 3.74 -12.85
C HIS A 92 -4.14 4.11 -13.70
N CYS A 93 -3.38 5.14 -13.30
CA CYS A 93 -2.17 5.56 -14.01
C CYS A 93 -1.05 4.52 -13.92
N TYR A 94 -0.96 3.83 -12.79
CA TYR A 94 -0.02 2.73 -12.61
C TYR A 94 -0.33 1.57 -13.55
N TYR A 95 -1.59 1.12 -13.61
CA TYR A 95 -2.02 0.05 -14.52
C TYR A 95 -1.92 0.46 -15.99
N LEU A 96 -2.22 1.71 -16.35
CA LEU A 96 -2.00 2.20 -17.72
C LEU A 96 -0.53 2.10 -18.16
N LYS A 97 0.42 2.38 -17.26
CA LYS A 97 1.85 2.18 -17.53
C LYS A 97 2.24 0.71 -17.67
N LEU A 98 1.50 -0.18 -17.00
CA LEU A 98 1.75 -1.62 -16.97
C LEU A 98 1.12 -2.40 -18.14
N VAL A 99 0.03 -1.90 -18.73
CA VAL A 99 -0.78 -2.63 -19.74
C VAL A 99 -0.12 -2.69 -21.13
N ALA A 100 0.96 -1.95 -21.38
CA ALA A 100 1.75 -2.06 -22.62
C ALA A 100 2.62 -3.34 -22.60
N THR A 101 2.00 -4.50 -22.83
CA THR A 101 2.60 -5.74 -23.40
C THR A 101 3.61 -6.53 -22.55
N GLU A 102 4.44 -5.91 -21.70
CA GLU A 102 5.51 -6.58 -20.95
C GLU A 102 5.02 -7.33 -19.70
N ASN A 103 3.81 -7.02 -19.21
CA ASN A 103 3.37 -7.48 -17.90
C ASN A 103 2.94 -8.96 -17.86
N ASN A 104 2.34 -9.49 -18.92
CA ASN A 104 1.86 -10.88 -18.90
C ASN A 104 2.98 -11.90 -18.75
N VAL A 105 4.18 -11.58 -19.25
CA VAL A 105 5.34 -12.48 -19.21
C VAL A 105 5.88 -12.60 -17.78
N TYR A 106 6.08 -11.47 -17.08
CA TYR A 106 6.48 -11.49 -15.66
C TYR A 106 5.46 -12.21 -14.77
N GLN A 107 4.15 -12.06 -15.03
CA GLN A 107 3.12 -12.84 -14.35
C GLN A 107 3.24 -14.33 -14.64
N SER A 108 3.50 -14.70 -15.90
CA SER A 108 3.69 -16.10 -16.29
C SER A 108 4.88 -16.72 -15.55
N ILE A 109 6.00 -15.99 -15.47
CA ILE A 109 7.19 -16.41 -14.73
C ILE A 109 6.86 -16.59 -13.25
N LEU A 110 6.19 -15.63 -12.62
CA LEU A 110 5.75 -15.75 -11.23
C LEU A 110 4.89 -16.99 -10.98
N ARG A 111 3.90 -17.24 -11.85
CA ARG A 111 3.05 -18.44 -11.77
C ARG A 111 3.84 -19.73 -11.93
N CYS A 112 4.87 -19.75 -12.78
CA CYS A 112 5.75 -20.90 -12.92
C CYS A 112 6.54 -21.17 -11.63
N ILE A 113 7.14 -20.15 -11.03
CA ILE A 113 7.84 -20.27 -9.73
C ILE A 113 6.88 -20.83 -8.68
N GLN A 114 5.71 -20.21 -8.51
CA GLN A 114 4.72 -20.64 -7.52
C GLN A 114 4.22 -22.07 -7.75
N ARG A 115 4.07 -22.49 -9.01
CA ARG A 115 3.67 -23.86 -9.35
C ARG A 115 4.74 -24.87 -8.94
N ASP A 116 6.01 -24.55 -9.19
CA ASP A 116 7.13 -25.44 -8.83
C ASP A 116 7.30 -25.55 -7.32
N GLU A 117 7.15 -24.44 -6.59
CA GLU A 117 7.19 -24.43 -5.13
C GLU A 117 6.04 -25.23 -4.50
N ARG A 118 4.82 -25.14 -5.06
CA ARG A 118 3.68 -25.96 -4.62
C ARG A 118 3.94 -27.45 -4.84
N LYS A 119 4.51 -27.84 -5.98
CA LYS A 119 4.86 -29.24 -6.26
C LYS A 119 5.89 -29.78 -5.26
N ARG A 120 6.80 -28.93 -4.80
CA ARG A 120 7.83 -29.26 -3.79
C ARG A 120 7.33 -29.19 -2.35
N LYS A 121 6.07 -28.78 -2.12
CA LYS A 121 5.45 -28.58 -0.80
C LYS A 121 6.16 -27.53 0.07
N CYS A 122 6.79 -26.54 -0.56
CA CYS A 122 7.54 -25.48 0.12
C CYS A 122 6.65 -24.27 0.42
N ALA A 123 5.64 -24.43 1.28
CA ALA A 123 4.63 -23.40 1.56
C ALA A 123 5.20 -22.12 2.18
N THR A 124 6.38 -22.20 2.78
CA THR A 124 7.13 -21.10 3.41
C THR A 124 7.95 -20.26 2.43
N SER A 125 7.98 -20.64 1.16
CA SER A 125 8.77 -20.00 0.12
C SER A 125 8.37 -18.54 -0.14
N PHE A 126 9.38 -17.69 -0.40
CA PHE A 126 9.15 -16.28 -0.77
C PHE A 126 8.38 -16.15 -2.09
N ALA A 127 8.29 -17.20 -2.89
CA ALA A 127 7.49 -17.23 -4.13
C ALA A 127 6.02 -16.85 -3.94
N PHE A 128 5.46 -17.08 -2.74
CA PHE A 128 4.07 -16.75 -2.42
C PHE A 128 3.89 -15.33 -1.86
N VAL A 129 4.99 -14.67 -1.50
CA VAL A 129 4.99 -13.31 -0.93
C VAL A 129 5.31 -12.27 -2.01
N ILE A 130 6.21 -12.59 -2.95
CA ILE A 130 6.60 -11.67 -4.01
C ILE A 130 5.45 -11.37 -4.97
N GLN A 131 5.49 -10.18 -5.56
CA GLN A 131 4.58 -9.75 -6.59
C GLN A 131 5.26 -9.75 -7.96
N GLN A 132 4.46 -9.56 -9.00
CA GLN A 132 4.94 -9.48 -10.37
C GLN A 132 5.98 -8.38 -10.58
N ASP A 133 5.80 -7.21 -9.96
CA ASP A 133 6.75 -6.10 -10.03
C ASP A 133 8.11 -6.48 -9.44
N ASP A 134 8.12 -7.35 -8.43
CA ASP A 134 9.35 -7.87 -7.83
C ASP A 134 10.05 -8.82 -8.81
N VAL A 135 9.30 -9.69 -9.51
CA VAL A 135 9.84 -10.57 -10.57
C VAL A 135 10.43 -9.74 -11.72
N ARG A 136 9.74 -8.68 -12.14
CA ARG A 136 10.28 -7.74 -13.13
C ARG A 136 11.59 -7.13 -12.65
N HIS A 137 11.66 -6.67 -11.40
CA HIS A 137 12.89 -6.12 -10.85
C HIS A 137 14.03 -7.14 -10.78
N ILE A 138 13.74 -8.38 -10.42
CA ILE A 138 14.73 -9.47 -10.43
C ILE A 138 15.30 -9.63 -11.84
N ILE A 139 14.45 -9.74 -12.85
CA ILE A 139 14.91 -9.94 -14.23
C ILE A 139 15.64 -8.70 -14.75
N ASP A 140 15.02 -7.52 -14.71
CA ASP A 140 15.53 -6.31 -15.35
C ASP A 140 16.76 -5.71 -14.64
N LYS A 141 16.77 -5.74 -13.29
CA LYS A 141 17.78 -5.01 -12.49
C LYS A 141 18.87 -5.90 -11.92
N ILE A 142 18.55 -7.15 -11.58
CA ILE A 142 19.52 -8.07 -10.99
C ILE A 142 20.18 -8.94 -12.07
N TRP A 143 19.38 -9.42 -13.03
CA TRP A 143 19.83 -10.29 -14.12
C TRP A 143 19.98 -9.58 -15.46
N HIS A 144 19.80 -8.25 -15.48
CA HIS A 144 19.97 -7.39 -16.65
C HIS A 144 19.13 -7.78 -17.88
N GLY A 145 17.97 -8.41 -17.67
CA GLY A 145 17.01 -8.73 -18.72
C GLY A 145 17.37 -9.93 -19.59
N HIS A 146 18.43 -10.68 -19.25
CA HIS A 146 18.90 -11.80 -20.07
C HIS A 146 19.24 -13.05 -19.24
N SER A 147 19.36 -14.21 -19.90
CA SER A 147 19.87 -15.43 -19.26
C SER A 147 21.29 -15.22 -18.74
N ALA A 148 21.58 -15.77 -17.56
CA ALA A 148 22.90 -15.73 -16.96
C ALA A 148 23.95 -16.48 -17.79
N LEU A 149 23.55 -17.55 -18.50
CA LEU A 149 24.42 -18.42 -19.28
C LEU A 149 24.54 -17.97 -20.74
N SER A 150 23.49 -18.13 -21.54
CA SER A 150 23.49 -17.81 -22.98
C SER A 150 23.39 -16.32 -23.31
N LYS A 151 23.10 -15.46 -22.33
CA LYS A 151 22.79 -14.03 -22.55
C LYS A 151 21.59 -13.79 -23.48
N SER A 152 20.70 -14.78 -23.61
CA SER A 152 19.45 -14.62 -24.34
C SER A 152 18.55 -13.58 -23.66
N GLU A 153 18.11 -12.57 -24.41
CA GLU A 153 17.20 -11.50 -23.99
C GLU A 153 15.72 -11.85 -24.26
N ASN A 154 15.42 -13.05 -24.74
CA ASN A 154 14.05 -13.47 -25.03
C ASN A 154 13.26 -13.71 -23.74
N LEU A 155 12.55 -12.67 -23.28
CA LEU A 155 11.79 -12.66 -22.04
C LEU A 155 10.79 -13.83 -21.90
N ASN A 156 10.21 -14.30 -23.01
CA ASN A 156 9.25 -15.41 -23.00
C ASN A 156 9.89 -16.76 -22.61
N GLU A 157 11.19 -16.90 -22.87
CA GLU A 157 11.95 -18.10 -22.56
C GLU A 157 12.61 -18.03 -21.18
N LEU A 158 12.69 -16.84 -20.57
CA LEU A 158 13.31 -16.66 -19.27
C LEU A 158 12.49 -17.31 -18.15
N ARG A 159 13.21 -17.90 -17.21
CA ARG A 159 12.73 -18.58 -16.00
C ARG A 159 13.66 -18.22 -14.85
N LEU A 160 13.15 -18.36 -13.63
CA LEU A 160 13.91 -18.14 -12.39
C LEU A 160 13.89 -19.40 -11.52
N PRO A 161 14.51 -20.52 -11.95
CA PRO A 161 14.65 -21.71 -11.11
C PRO A 161 15.45 -21.42 -9.84
N ARG A 162 15.34 -22.35 -8.86
CA ARG A 162 16.18 -22.33 -7.66
C ARG A 162 17.64 -22.49 -8.06
N TRP A 163 18.54 -21.74 -7.45
CA TRP A 163 19.97 -21.99 -7.54
C TRP A 163 20.30 -23.23 -6.70
N ASN A 164 20.33 -23.11 -5.37
CA ASN A 164 20.43 -24.25 -4.49
C ASN A 164 19.09 -25.01 -4.42
N LYS A 165 19.08 -26.28 -4.86
CA LYS A 165 17.87 -27.12 -4.91
C LYS A 165 17.36 -27.52 -3.53
N SER A 166 18.26 -27.54 -2.54
CA SER A 166 17.96 -27.94 -1.17
C SER A 166 17.20 -26.86 -0.41
N ASP A 167 17.41 -25.59 -0.78
CA ASP A 167 16.79 -24.44 -0.14
C ASP A 167 15.53 -24.00 -0.88
N ASP A 168 14.60 -23.38 -0.17
CA ASP A 168 13.37 -22.81 -0.75
C ASP A 168 13.69 -21.71 -1.77
N TRP A 169 12.76 -21.51 -2.70
CA TRP A 169 12.92 -20.41 -3.65
C TRP A 169 12.90 -19.07 -2.92
N SER A 170 13.84 -18.20 -3.29
CA SER A 170 13.89 -16.83 -2.83
C SER A 170 14.58 -15.96 -3.89
N PRO A 171 14.43 -14.63 -3.84
CA PRO A 171 15.13 -13.74 -4.77
C PRO A 171 16.66 -13.92 -4.76
N TRP A 172 17.22 -14.37 -3.62
CA TRP A 172 18.65 -14.67 -3.43
C TRP A 172 18.98 -16.18 -3.50
N ASN A 173 18.04 -17.00 -3.94
CA ASN A 173 18.25 -18.41 -4.26
C ASN A 173 17.64 -18.72 -5.64
N CYS A 174 17.77 -17.79 -6.59
CA CYS A 174 17.28 -17.98 -7.96
C CYS A 174 18.36 -17.65 -8.98
N VAL A 175 18.24 -18.17 -10.19
CA VAL A 175 19.12 -17.83 -11.32
C VAL A 175 18.28 -17.57 -12.56
N CYS A 176 18.56 -16.51 -13.31
CA CYS A 176 17.85 -16.24 -14.55
C CYS A 176 18.41 -17.10 -15.68
N LEU A 177 17.58 -18.00 -16.21
CA LEU A 177 17.96 -18.96 -17.25
C LEU A 177 16.83 -19.06 -18.27
N THR A 178 17.15 -19.52 -19.47
CA THR A 178 16.15 -19.97 -20.44
C THR A 178 15.49 -21.27 -19.97
N GLU A 179 14.35 -21.62 -20.57
CA GLU A 179 13.64 -22.87 -20.27
C GLU A 179 14.51 -24.13 -20.50
N ARG A 180 15.33 -24.13 -21.56
CA ARG A 180 16.24 -25.25 -21.86
C ARG A 180 17.34 -25.34 -20.82
N GLU A 181 18.01 -24.23 -20.53
CA GLU A 181 19.07 -24.15 -19.52
C GLU A 181 18.54 -24.53 -18.12
N THR A 182 17.30 -24.15 -17.80
CA THR A 182 16.64 -24.53 -16.53
C THR A 182 16.51 -26.04 -16.39
N ARG A 183 16.13 -26.75 -17.46
CA ARG A 183 16.05 -28.21 -17.45
C ARG A 183 17.42 -28.85 -17.22
N ASP A 184 18.46 -28.31 -17.82
CA ASP A 184 19.82 -28.82 -17.65
C ASP A 184 20.38 -28.49 -16.27
N HIS A 185 20.12 -27.29 -15.76
CA HIS A 185 20.43 -26.88 -14.39
C HIS A 185 19.86 -27.86 -13.35
N TYR A 186 18.61 -28.30 -13.53
CA TYR A 186 18.00 -29.26 -12.62
C TYR A 186 18.62 -30.67 -12.67
N LYS A 187 19.42 -31.01 -13.68
CA LYS A 187 20.17 -32.29 -13.73
C LYS A 187 21.52 -32.23 -13.01
N ILE A 188 22.05 -31.04 -12.74
CA ILE A 188 23.37 -30.86 -12.12
C ILE A 188 23.32 -31.20 -10.62
N GLU A 189 24.05 -32.21 -10.15
CA GLU A 189 24.10 -32.52 -8.72
C GLU A 189 25.05 -31.60 -7.95
N GLN A 190 26.25 -31.37 -8.48
CA GLN A 190 27.30 -30.56 -7.84
C GLN A 190 27.62 -29.36 -8.71
N MET A 191 27.19 -28.18 -8.27
CA MET A 191 27.32 -26.92 -9.01
C MET A 191 28.79 -26.55 -9.25
N ASP A 192 29.63 -26.72 -8.24
CA ASP A 192 31.06 -26.34 -8.26
C ASP A 192 31.88 -27.17 -9.26
N LYS A 193 31.35 -28.31 -9.71
CA LYS A 193 32.02 -29.17 -10.70
C LYS A 193 31.59 -28.89 -12.14
N VAL A 194 30.41 -28.29 -12.33
CA VAL A 194 29.83 -28.09 -13.68
C VAL A 194 29.93 -26.63 -14.10
N TYR A 195 29.71 -25.69 -13.18
CA TYR A 195 29.81 -24.27 -13.48
C TYR A 195 31.21 -23.73 -13.27
N ASP A 196 31.60 -22.81 -14.15
CA ASP A 196 32.86 -22.07 -14.00
C ASP A 196 32.86 -21.25 -12.70
N PRO A 197 33.96 -21.22 -11.93
CA PRO A 197 34.05 -20.46 -10.69
C PRO A 197 33.68 -18.97 -10.84
N LYS A 198 34.00 -18.34 -11.98
CA LYS A 198 33.63 -16.94 -12.24
C LYS A 198 32.12 -16.79 -12.40
N PHE A 199 31.46 -17.79 -12.99
CA PHE A 199 30.01 -17.80 -13.11
C PHE A 199 29.33 -17.95 -11.74
N ILE A 200 29.84 -18.84 -10.89
CA ILE A 200 29.34 -19.01 -9.52
C ILE A 200 29.51 -17.70 -8.73
N LEU A 201 30.66 -17.03 -8.85
CA LEU A 201 30.90 -15.72 -8.24
C LEU A 201 29.91 -14.66 -8.76
N HIS A 202 29.64 -14.63 -10.06
CA HIS A 202 28.67 -13.72 -10.65
C HIS A 202 27.26 -13.93 -10.07
N VAL A 203 26.81 -15.19 -9.99
CA VAL A 203 25.53 -15.55 -9.37
C VAL A 203 25.48 -15.10 -7.91
N GLY A 204 26.56 -15.35 -7.15
CA GLY A 204 26.68 -14.90 -5.76
C GLY A 204 26.56 -13.38 -5.60
N ASN A 205 27.16 -12.60 -6.50
CA ASN A 205 27.03 -11.14 -6.52
C ASN A 205 25.58 -10.70 -6.78
N CYS A 206 24.89 -11.33 -7.73
CA CYS A 206 23.47 -11.08 -8.01
C CYS A 206 22.59 -11.44 -6.79
N HIS A 207 22.91 -12.50 -6.06
CA HIS A 207 22.22 -12.86 -4.82
C HIS A 207 22.43 -11.83 -3.70
N MET A 208 23.65 -11.31 -3.53
CA MET A 208 23.92 -10.22 -2.58
C MET A 208 23.11 -8.96 -2.92
N LEU A 209 23.09 -8.56 -4.20
CA LEU A 209 22.25 -7.45 -4.66
C LEU A 209 20.77 -7.71 -4.36
N SER A 210 20.30 -8.94 -4.57
CA SER A 210 18.94 -9.35 -4.26
C SER A 210 18.64 -9.26 -2.77
N ARG A 211 19.53 -9.69 -1.87
CA ARG A 211 19.33 -9.58 -0.42
C ARG A 211 19.20 -8.12 0.03
N ASN A 212 20.07 -7.24 -0.46
CA ASN A 212 20.00 -5.81 -0.14
C ASN A 212 18.70 -5.18 -0.63
N LEU A 213 18.30 -5.52 -1.86
CA LEU A 213 17.07 -5.03 -2.47
C LEU A 213 15.84 -5.53 -1.68
N PHE A 214 15.79 -6.81 -1.37
CA PHE A 214 14.65 -7.48 -0.78
C PHE A 214 14.72 -7.66 0.74
N HIS A 215 15.54 -6.87 1.45
CA HIS A 215 15.69 -7.00 2.90
C HIS A 215 14.35 -6.82 3.65
N THR A 216 13.48 -5.93 3.18
CA THR A 216 12.14 -5.72 3.79
C THR A 216 11.18 -6.89 3.55
N LEU A 217 11.40 -7.73 2.53
CA LEU A 217 10.55 -8.90 2.27
C LEU A 217 10.66 -9.93 3.38
N ALA A 218 11.78 -10.02 4.10
CA ALA A 218 11.92 -10.93 5.23
C ALA A 218 10.94 -10.60 6.37
N ALA A 219 10.76 -9.31 6.67
CA ALA A 219 9.77 -8.87 7.65
C ALA A 219 8.33 -9.18 7.19
N VAL A 220 8.05 -8.93 5.91
CA VAL A 220 6.75 -9.23 5.27
C VAL A 220 6.45 -10.74 5.30
N ALA A 221 7.45 -11.59 5.07
CA ALA A 221 7.28 -13.04 5.07
C ALA A 221 7.06 -13.61 6.48
N THR A 222 7.67 -13.02 7.51
CA THR A 222 7.44 -13.40 8.92
C THR A 222 6.00 -13.13 9.32
N GLU A 223 5.50 -11.92 9.03
CA GLU A 223 4.09 -11.54 9.21
C GLU A 223 3.14 -12.47 8.41
N PHE A 224 3.55 -12.90 7.22
CA PHE A 224 2.79 -13.80 6.35
C PHE A 224 2.63 -15.22 6.94
N GLN A 225 3.68 -15.75 7.58
CA GLN A 225 3.66 -17.06 8.24
C GLN A 225 2.86 -17.04 9.55
N GLU A 226 2.98 -15.97 10.33
CA GLU A 226 2.32 -15.83 11.63
C GLU A 226 0.80 -15.59 11.49
N THR A 227 0.37 -14.79 10.50
CA THR A 227 -1.05 -14.45 10.34
C THR A 227 -1.85 -15.53 9.60
N GLY A 228 -1.19 -16.41 8.84
CA GLY A 228 -1.84 -17.47 8.07
C GLY A 228 -2.76 -16.97 6.94
N GLN A 229 -2.80 -15.67 6.66
CA GLN A 229 -3.73 -15.03 5.71
C GLN A 229 -3.25 -15.10 4.26
N TRP A 230 -2.84 -16.28 3.79
CA TRP A 230 -2.30 -16.50 2.45
C TRP A 230 -3.25 -16.09 1.32
N TRP A 231 -4.57 -16.11 1.57
CA TRP A 231 -5.60 -15.75 0.57
C TRP A 231 -5.91 -14.25 0.48
N LYS A 232 -5.48 -13.43 1.45
CA LYS A 232 -5.73 -11.98 1.40
C LYS A 232 -4.75 -11.24 0.49
N VAL A 233 -3.60 -11.86 0.20
CA VAL A 233 -2.55 -11.27 -0.64
C VAL A 233 -2.59 -11.92 -2.02
N GLY A 234 -3.64 -11.59 -2.78
CA GLY A 234 -3.83 -12.16 -4.13
C GLY A 234 -4.88 -11.48 -4.99
N MET A 235 -5.74 -10.64 -4.42
CA MET A 235 -6.72 -9.86 -5.19
C MET A 235 -6.89 -8.48 -4.56
N ASN A 236 -6.09 -7.50 -4.98
CA ASN A 236 -6.43 -6.07 -4.99
C ASN A 236 -7.19 -5.47 -3.78
N LYS A 237 -6.98 -5.97 -2.56
CA LYS A 237 -7.41 -5.32 -1.32
C LYS A 237 -6.18 -5.15 -0.46
N GLN A 238 -5.63 -3.95 -0.54
CA GLN A 238 -4.39 -3.57 0.11
C GLN A 238 -4.48 -3.76 1.62
N ARG A 239 -3.34 -4.15 2.20
CA ARG A 239 -3.00 -3.98 3.62
C ARG A 239 -3.53 -2.62 4.08
N SER A 240 -4.39 -2.59 5.08
CA SER A 240 -4.67 -1.37 5.84
C SER A 240 -3.37 -1.02 6.56
N SER A 241 -2.52 -0.24 5.90
CA SER A 241 -1.46 0.45 6.61
C SER A 241 -2.15 1.53 7.43
N ASP A 242 -2.24 1.32 8.73
CA ASP A 242 -2.48 2.39 9.70
C ASP A 242 -1.29 3.36 9.59
N LEU A 243 -1.42 4.31 8.66
CA LEU A 243 -0.43 5.35 8.39
C LEU A 243 -0.48 6.49 9.42
N ASN A 244 -0.97 6.20 10.64
CA ASN A 244 -1.04 7.14 11.75
C ASN A 244 -0.01 6.81 12.84
N ALA A 245 1.20 6.43 12.44
CA ALA A 245 2.35 6.39 13.32
C ALA A 245 3.48 7.22 12.68
N ILE A 246 3.36 8.54 12.83
CA ILE A 246 4.40 9.56 13.11
C ILE A 246 3.65 10.88 13.30
#